data_AF-A0A1G3BDC8-F1
#
_entry.id   AF-A0A1G3BDC8-F1
#
_cell.length_a   1.000
_cell.length_b   1.000
_cell.length_c   1.000
_cell.angle_alpha   90.00
_cell.angle_beta   90.00
_cell.angle_gamma   90.00
#
_symmetry.space_group_name_H-M   'P 1'
#
loop_
_entity.id
_entity.type
_entity.pdbx_description
1 polymer ?
#
loop_
_entity_poly.entity_id
_entity_poly.type
_entity_poly.pdbx_seq_one_letter_code
_entity_poly.pdbx_strand_id
1 'polypeptide(L)'
;MKTINPADVISYIKMCSIEGVNLQRGMNFRLKGGTSIILMSIRYGAPYADRIEQDGKILIYEGHDVPRNNNNTNPKSVRQPMLNPTGTLTENGKFFQAAKRYKDGESPST
;
A
#
# COMPACT_ATOMS: atom_id res chain seq x y z
N MET A 1 -15.19 20.64 0.89
CA MET A 1 -14.80 19.31 0.32
C MET A 1 -15.03 18.26 1.38
N LYS A 2 -15.46 17.05 1.02
CA LYS A 2 -15.60 15.96 2.01
C LYS A 2 -14.20 15.42 2.31
N THR A 3 -13.70 15.69 3.51
CA THR A 3 -12.44 15.15 4.03
C THR A 3 -12.72 13.86 4.79
N ILE A 4 -11.75 12.96 4.80
CA ILE A 4 -11.76 11.76 5.66
C ILE A 4 -11.04 12.15 6.94
N ASN A 5 -11.69 11.94 8.09
CA ASN A 5 -11.14 12.22 9.41
C ASN A 5 -10.81 10.92 10.14
N PRO A 6 -9.90 10.96 11.14
CA PRO A 6 -9.69 9.81 12.02
C PRO A 6 -11.01 9.31 12.64
N ALA A 7 -11.15 7.98 12.76
CA ALA A 7 -12.36 7.28 13.21
C ALA A 7 -13.57 7.28 12.27
N ASP A 8 -13.48 7.89 11.09
CA ASP A 8 -14.52 7.76 10.08
C ASP A 8 -14.69 6.30 9.62
N VAL A 9 -15.94 5.82 9.63
CA VAL A 9 -16.33 4.55 9.02
C VAL A 9 -17.07 4.86 7.72
N ILE A 10 -16.39 4.68 6.58
CA ILE A 10 -16.92 4.97 5.26
C ILE A 10 -16.92 3.73 4.37
N SER A 11 -17.85 3.67 3.42
CA SER A 11 -17.88 2.61 2.41
C SER A 11 -16.74 2.75 1.40
N TYR A 12 -16.35 1.65 0.77
CA TYR A 12 -15.37 1.63 -0.32
C TYR A 12 -15.70 2.63 -1.44
N ILE A 13 -16.97 2.66 -1.86
CA ILE A 13 -17.45 3.58 -2.91
C ILE A 13 -17.26 5.03 -2.47
N LYS A 14 -17.53 5.33 -1.19
CA LYS A 14 -17.38 6.68 -0.66
C LYS A 14 -15.92 7.12 -0.62
N MET A 15 -15.02 6.23 -0.20
CA MET A 15 -13.57 6.46 -0.22
C MET A 15 -13.06 6.71 -1.65
N CYS A 16 -13.40 5.84 -2.61
CA CYS A 16 -13.01 6.03 -4.02
C CYS A 16 -13.53 7.35 -4.60
N SER A 17 -14.74 7.74 -4.24
CA SER A 17 -15.33 9.03 -4.64
C SER A 17 -14.57 10.23 -4.06
N ILE A 18 -14.07 10.15 -2.81
CA ILE A 18 -13.30 11.23 -2.18
C ILE A 18 -11.90 11.33 -2.80
N GLU A 19 -11.22 10.19 -2.97
CA GLU A 19 -9.86 10.13 -3.54
C GLU A 19 -9.86 10.36 -5.06
N GLY A 20 -11.03 10.25 -5.70
CA GLY A 20 -11.22 10.44 -7.13
C GLY A 20 -10.45 9.44 -7.99
N VAL A 21 -10.25 8.22 -7.46
CA VAL A 21 -9.62 7.08 -8.13
C VAL A 21 -10.30 5.78 -7.69
N ASN A 22 -10.29 4.77 -8.55
CA ASN A 22 -10.69 3.42 -8.16
C ASN A 22 -9.51 2.73 -7.48
N LEU A 23 -9.62 2.50 -6.18
CA LEU A 23 -8.58 1.84 -5.39
C LEU A 23 -8.65 0.33 -5.60
N GLN A 24 -7.95 -0.16 -6.63
CA GLN A 24 -7.88 -1.58 -6.96
C GLN A 24 -6.68 -2.29 -6.32
N ARG A 25 -5.64 -1.53 -5.99
CA ARG A 25 -4.43 -2.03 -5.35
C ARG A 25 -4.53 -1.86 -3.84
N GLY A 26 -3.95 -2.80 -3.09
CA GLY A 26 -3.92 -2.76 -1.62
C GLY A 26 -3.11 -1.59 -1.05
N MET A 27 -2.24 -0.96 -1.84
CA MET A 27 -1.59 0.28 -1.45
C MET A 27 -1.35 1.19 -2.65
N ASN A 28 -1.38 2.49 -2.38
CA ASN A 28 -1.24 3.55 -3.36
C ASN A 28 -0.44 4.68 -2.73
N PHE A 29 0.78 4.89 -3.20
CA PHE A 29 1.71 5.88 -2.71
C PHE A 29 1.39 7.23 -3.34
N ARG A 30 1.07 8.22 -2.50
CA ARG A 30 0.86 9.62 -2.86
C ARG A 30 -0.01 9.80 -4.11
N LEU A 31 -1.25 9.34 -4.02
CA LEU A 31 -2.24 9.47 -5.09
C LEU A 31 -2.33 10.93 -5.53
N LYS A 32 -2.06 11.19 -6.81
CA LYS A 32 -2.03 12.54 -7.41
C LYS A 32 -1.13 13.52 -6.63
N GLY A 33 -0.05 13.03 -6.01
CA GLY A 33 0.87 13.82 -5.18
C GLY A 33 0.37 14.07 -3.75
N GLY A 34 -0.82 13.58 -3.38
CA GLY A 34 -1.42 13.77 -2.07
C GLY A 34 -1.23 12.57 -1.15
N THR A 35 -2.34 12.02 -0.67
CA THR A 35 -2.43 10.98 0.35
C THR A 35 -1.86 9.64 -0.13
N SER A 36 -1.11 8.97 0.75
CA SER A 36 -0.77 7.56 0.60
C SER A 36 -1.83 6.70 1.30
N ILE A 37 -2.33 5.68 0.61
CA ILE A 37 -3.40 4.81 1.09
C ILE A 37 -2.90 3.39 1.20
N ILE A 38 -3.23 2.74 2.30
CA ILE A 38 -3.03 1.31 2.54
C ILE A 38 -4.39 0.71 2.90
N LEU A 39 -4.78 -0.36 2.21
CA LEU A 39 -6.01 -1.11 2.39
C LEU A 39 -5.67 -2.46 3.01
N MET A 40 -5.76 -2.53 4.33
CA MET A 40 -5.41 -3.71 5.12
C MET A 40 -6.61 -4.65 5.34
N SER A 41 -6.35 -5.95 5.43
CA SER A 41 -7.31 -6.93 5.94
C SER A 41 -6.64 -7.97 6.83
N ILE A 42 -6.98 -7.98 8.11
CA ILE A 42 -6.55 -9.00 9.11
C ILE A 42 -7.52 -10.19 9.24
N ARG A 43 -8.43 -10.35 8.27
CA ARG A 43 -9.41 -11.45 8.28
C ARG A 43 -8.71 -12.80 8.12
N TYR A 44 -9.27 -13.84 8.72
CA TYR A 44 -8.81 -15.21 8.48
C TYR A 44 -8.83 -15.54 6.99
N GLY A 45 -7.72 -16.09 6.48
CA GLY A 45 -7.55 -16.41 5.06
C GLY A 45 -7.23 -15.22 4.16
N ALA A 46 -6.93 -14.03 4.74
CA ALA A 46 -6.38 -12.94 3.95
C ALA A 46 -5.05 -13.36 3.26
N PRO A 47 -4.81 -12.92 2.02
CA PRO A 47 -3.64 -13.35 1.24
C PRO A 47 -2.31 -12.75 1.71
N TYR A 48 -2.35 -11.75 2.60
CA TYR A 48 -1.21 -11.02 3.13
C TYR A 48 -1.16 -11.18 4.65
N ALA A 49 0.05 -11.27 5.21
CA ALA A 49 0.29 -11.45 6.63
C ALA A 49 0.27 -10.12 7.41
N ASP A 50 -0.73 -9.29 7.13
CA ASP A 50 -0.93 -8.00 7.79
C ASP A 50 -1.23 -8.19 9.28
N ARG A 51 -0.70 -7.31 10.12
CA ARG A 51 -1.00 -7.32 11.56
C ARG A 51 -0.82 -5.96 12.20
N ILE A 52 -1.50 -5.80 13.32
CA ILE A 52 -1.37 -4.65 14.21
C ILE A 52 -0.62 -5.11 15.47
N GLU A 53 0.34 -4.31 15.91
CA GLU A 53 1.11 -4.52 17.13
C GLU A 53 1.03 -3.28 18.04
N GLN A 54 1.43 -3.45 19.31
CA GLN A 54 1.49 -2.36 20.30
C GLN A 54 0.19 -1.55 20.41
N ASP A 55 -0.93 -2.23 20.61
CA ASP A 55 -2.25 -1.62 20.82
C ASP A 55 -2.66 -0.62 19.72
N GLY A 56 -2.32 -0.90 18.46
CA GLY A 56 -2.68 -0.04 17.33
C GLY A 56 -1.58 0.93 16.89
N LYS A 57 -0.46 1.00 17.61
CA LYS A 57 0.61 1.96 17.30
C LYS A 57 1.49 1.52 16.14
N ILE A 58 1.61 0.22 15.91
CA ILE A 58 2.43 -0.34 14.84
C ILE A 58 1.54 -1.10 13.87
N LEU A 59 1.60 -0.72 12.60
CA LEU A 59 1.06 -1.48 11.48
C LEU A 59 2.21 -2.21 10.79
N ILE A 60 2.12 -3.54 10.71
CA ILE A 60 2.94 -4.34 9.82
C ILE A 60 2.06 -4.72 8.62
N TYR A 61 2.43 -4.20 7.46
CA TYR A 61 1.68 -4.36 6.22
C TYR A 61 2.57 -4.99 5.15
N GLU A 62 2.10 -6.06 4.51
CA GLU A 62 2.86 -6.77 3.49
C GLU A 62 2.74 -6.07 2.13
N GLY A 63 3.85 -5.97 1.39
CA GLY A 63 3.87 -5.41 0.05
C GLY A 63 3.08 -6.25 -0.96
N HIS A 64 2.97 -5.73 -2.19
CA HIS A 64 2.33 -6.45 -3.28
C HIS A 64 3.21 -7.57 -3.83
N ASP A 65 2.60 -8.70 -4.10
CA ASP A 65 3.20 -9.73 -4.93
C ASP A 65 3.21 -9.31 -6.41
N VAL A 66 3.98 -10.05 -7.20
CA VAL A 66 3.87 -10.00 -8.66
C VAL A 66 2.47 -10.46 -9.13
N PRO A 67 1.95 -9.95 -10.25
CA PRO A 67 0.67 -10.41 -10.79
C PRO A 67 0.70 -11.92 -11.08
N ARG A 68 -0.41 -12.60 -10.76
CA ARG A 68 -0.62 -13.99 -11.18
C ARG A 68 -0.90 -14.01 -12.69
N ASN A 69 -0.18 -14.85 -13.43
CA ASN A 69 -0.37 -15.05 -14.87
C ASN A 69 0.12 -16.46 -15.29
N ASN A 70 0.10 -16.76 -16.59
CA ASN A 70 0.49 -18.08 -17.10
C ASN A 70 1.94 -18.46 -16.76
N ASN A 71 2.84 -17.48 -16.66
CA ASN A 71 4.26 -17.68 -16.32
C ASN A 71 4.50 -17.62 -14.80
N ASN A 72 3.55 -17.12 -14.03
CA ASN A 72 3.64 -16.95 -12.58
C ASN A 72 2.34 -17.41 -11.91
N THR A 73 2.23 -18.70 -11.69
CA THR A 73 1.04 -19.33 -11.09
C THR A 73 1.02 -19.22 -9.57
N ASN A 74 2.17 -18.99 -8.93
CA ASN A 74 2.31 -18.80 -7.49
C ASN A 74 3.07 -17.50 -7.16
N PRO A 75 2.38 -16.35 -7.10
CA PRO A 75 3.00 -15.06 -6.79
C PRO A 75 3.85 -15.02 -5.54
N LYS A 76 3.48 -15.77 -4.50
CA LYS A 76 4.19 -15.82 -3.21
C LYS A 76 5.55 -16.51 -3.28
N SER A 77 5.79 -17.33 -4.31
CA SER A 77 7.10 -17.96 -4.53
C SER A 77 8.13 -17.01 -5.15
N VAL A 78 7.70 -15.83 -5.60
CA VAL A 78 8.54 -14.84 -6.25
C VAL A 78 8.83 -13.71 -5.26
N ARG A 79 10.09 -13.25 -5.22
CA ARG A 79 10.44 -12.08 -4.42
C ARG A 79 9.70 -10.85 -4.91
N GLN A 80 9.09 -10.13 -3.99
CA GLN A 80 8.37 -8.90 -4.28
C GLN A 80 9.32 -7.85 -4.92
N PRO A 81 8.98 -7.30 -6.10
CA PRO A 81 9.90 -6.47 -6.85
C PRO A 81 9.91 -5.02 -6.38
N MET A 82 11.10 -4.42 -6.35
CA MET A 82 11.30 -2.99 -6.12
C MET A 82 10.95 -2.15 -7.36
N LEU A 83 11.20 -2.69 -8.55
CA LEU A 83 11.04 -2.02 -9.84
C LEU A 83 10.05 -2.76 -10.74
N ASN A 84 9.29 -2.00 -11.52
CA ASN A 84 8.56 -2.51 -12.67
C ASN A 84 9.55 -2.93 -13.77
N PRO A 85 9.14 -3.75 -14.75
CA PRO A 85 9.99 -4.11 -15.88
C PRO A 85 10.53 -2.92 -16.67
N THR A 86 9.82 -1.78 -16.64
CA THR A 86 10.23 -0.52 -17.28
C THR A 86 11.28 0.27 -16.48
N GLY A 87 11.69 -0.22 -15.30
CA GLY A 87 12.69 0.42 -14.44
C GLY A 87 12.12 1.45 -13.45
N THR A 88 10.83 1.78 -13.51
CA THR A 88 10.18 2.66 -12.52
C THR A 88 9.88 1.92 -11.21
N LEU A 89 9.79 2.61 -10.08
CA LEU A 89 9.45 1.98 -8.80
C LEU A 89 8.04 1.39 -8.80
N THR A 90 7.91 0.19 -8.22
CA THR A 90 6.61 -0.35 -7.81
C THR A 90 6.07 0.44 -6.61
N GLU A 91 4.82 0.20 -6.23
CA GLU A 91 4.29 0.73 -4.97
C GLU A 91 5.15 0.28 -3.77
N ASN A 92 5.59 -0.98 -3.75
CA ASN A 92 6.54 -1.50 -2.75
C ASN A 92 7.81 -0.65 -2.71
N GLY A 93 8.38 -0.39 -3.89
CA GLY A 93 9.61 0.39 -4.02
C GLY A 93 9.47 1.83 -3.55
N LYS A 94 8.34 2.49 -3.86
CA LYS A 94 8.06 3.87 -3.41
C LYS A 94 7.95 3.96 -1.89
N PHE A 95 7.16 3.08 -1.27
CA PHE A 95 7.03 3.05 0.19
C PHE A 95 8.36 2.69 0.88
N PHE A 96 9.08 1.68 0.37
CA PHE A 96 10.39 1.29 0.91
C PHE A 96 11.37 2.45 0.87
N GLN A 97 11.49 3.14 -0.27
CA GLN A 97 12.41 4.26 -0.41
C GLN A 97 12.02 5.41 0.52
N ALA A 98 10.73 5.74 0.64
CA ALA A 98 10.27 6.78 1.56
C ALA A 98 10.62 6.44 3.03
N ALA A 99 10.39 5.21 3.46
CA ALA A 99 10.74 4.76 4.80
C ALA A 99 12.25 4.77 5.05
N LYS A 100 13.05 4.33 4.05
CA LYS A 100 14.51 4.31 4.14
C LYS A 100 15.10 5.72 4.25
N ARG A 101 14.62 6.65 3.41
CA ARG A 101 14.99 8.07 3.47
C ARG A 101 14.72 8.68 4.83
N TYR A 102 13.51 8.47 5.35
CA TYR A 102 13.15 8.94 6.69
C TYR A 102 14.08 8.38 7.77
N LYS A 103 14.38 7.07 7.71
CA LYS A 103 15.33 6.43 8.63
C LYS A 103 16.74 7.03 8.55
N ASP A 104 17.16 7.45 7.37
CA ASP A 104 18.47 8.05 7.13
C ASP A 104 18.51 9.56 7.43
N GLY A 105 17.41 10.13 7.97
CA GLY A 105 17.32 11.54 8.36
C GLY A 105 16.96 12.49 7.21
N GLU A 106 16.66 11.95 6.03
CA GLU A 106 16.15 12.74 4.91
C GLU A 106 14.66 13.04 5.10
N SER A 107 14.23 14.24 4.70
CA SER A 107 12.81 14.55 4.67
C SER A 107 12.11 13.61 3.66
N PRO A 108 10.94 13.05 3.99
CA PRO A 108 10.12 12.37 3.00
C PRO A 108 9.90 13.33 1.85
N SER A 109 10.31 12.96 0.63
CA SER A 109 10.13 13.82 -0.54
C SER A 109 8.67 14.26 -0.61
N THR A 110 8.45 15.59 -0.57
CA THR A 110 7.17 16.30 -0.68
C THR A 110 6.59 16.28 -2.07
#